data_AF-A0A5J5EJT0-F1
#
_entry.id   AF-A0A5J5EJT0-F1
#
_cell.length_a   1.000
_cell.length_b   1.000
_cell.length_c   1.000
_cell.angle_alpha   90.00
_cell.angle_beta   90.00
_cell.angle_gamma   90.00
#
_symmetry.space_group_name_H-M   'P 1'
#
loop_
_entity.id
_entity.type
_entity.pdbx_description
1 polymer ?
#
loop_
_entity_poly.entity_id
_entity_poly.type
_entity_poly.pdbx_seq_one_letter_code
_entity_poly.pdbx_strand_id
1 'polypeptide(L)'
;MIVNSTFNAPTTQQQAPVVQTGERDSTDHPNVTDERDATDVQVGENDQTEVDDIQGDETDDVCSDDEPHAANCSALDSAFETSYSHFDPSKTWRLGSGRVVEDVLHSHYSEVRSSHVGTLVRDWVIDLGNKTMQAWFTRQEWVEIMDAVPRLQTPTPEFAKSLTRFCEVTTGELRKVISTTSYLPQGVSYSNDVHFDWEWAEMAVLDFLRQCENQSETTFAANHLEQTFCYRYWYLLDKIFLSVPGVTFVRRESTCRASSLRKNQDRVETSTRQKIGRRFDGILRSFEDGSQEFVAVEAARRLIGGAEATKWMKDSRKVEKALRDMLGRLHDVVGHDWKIIPNLEVVGINTAGFDFQTCRMSHPKGHVCLLKWEATRRFPTSVSQLQELLLLLAHIVQIKGVVARTVKAVRGRLQAPSAAVLYDAIMAVGTDNSYSTLPCAANTP
;
A
#
# COMPACT_ATOMS: atom_id res chain seq x y z
N MET A 1 39.90 -64.05 -23.68
CA MET A 1 40.15 -63.31 -24.94
C MET A 1 40.40 -61.85 -24.55
N ILE A 2 41.49 -61.15 -24.93
CA ILE A 2 42.04 -60.86 -26.30
C ILE A 2 41.15 -59.79 -26.96
N VAL A 3 41.54 -58.52 -27.21
CA VAL A 3 42.79 -57.73 -26.92
C VAL A 3 42.46 -56.24 -26.67
N ASN A 4 43.43 -55.45 -26.19
CA ASN A 4 43.46 -53.97 -26.28
C ASN A 4 43.44 -53.44 -27.73
N SER A 5 43.03 -52.18 -27.91
CA SER A 5 43.85 -51.14 -28.59
C SER A 5 43.36 -49.71 -28.30
N THR A 6 44.06 -48.70 -28.80
CA THR A 6 43.92 -47.26 -28.47
C THR A 6 44.23 -46.36 -29.69
N PHE A 7 44.11 -45.04 -29.49
CA PHE A 7 44.76 -43.92 -30.22
C PHE A 7 44.07 -43.23 -31.43
N ASN A 8 43.79 -41.94 -31.19
CA ASN A 8 43.89 -40.73 -32.04
C ASN A 8 43.13 -40.53 -33.38
N ALA A 9 42.86 -39.24 -33.62
CA ALA A 9 42.42 -38.64 -34.87
C ALA A 9 43.61 -38.06 -35.68
N PRO A 10 43.35 -37.56 -36.91
CA PRO A 10 44.15 -36.50 -37.50
C PRO A 10 43.33 -35.30 -38.01
N THR A 11 44.02 -34.19 -38.28
CA THR A 11 43.54 -32.94 -38.91
C THR A 11 44.43 -32.64 -40.12
N THR A 12 43.94 -31.95 -41.17
CA THR A 12 44.66 -30.96 -42.04
C THR A 12 43.75 -30.45 -43.18
N GLN A 13 44.15 -29.38 -43.87
CA GLN A 13 43.37 -28.49 -44.76
C GLN A 13 43.77 -28.59 -46.27
N GLN A 14 43.21 -27.69 -47.10
CA GLN A 14 43.65 -27.24 -48.45
C GLN A 14 43.17 -28.11 -49.66
N GLN A 15 42.88 -27.58 -50.86
CA GLN A 15 42.72 -26.20 -51.38
C GLN A 15 41.77 -26.15 -52.62
N ALA A 16 41.51 -24.96 -53.20
CA ALA A 16 40.58 -24.72 -54.34
C ALA A 16 41.22 -24.94 -55.74
N PRO A 17 40.48 -24.78 -56.89
CA PRO A 17 40.46 -23.46 -57.58
C PRO A 17 39.26 -23.09 -58.53
N VAL A 18 39.14 -21.79 -58.87
CA VAL A 18 38.71 -21.17 -60.19
C VAL A 18 37.27 -21.43 -60.71
N VAL A 19 36.34 -20.44 -60.83
CA VAL A 19 36.24 -19.23 -61.73
C VAL A 19 35.94 -19.63 -63.20
N GLN A 20 34.92 -19.14 -63.95
CA GLN A 20 34.47 -17.80 -64.44
C GLN A 20 33.00 -17.98 -65.03
N THR A 21 32.08 -17.06 -65.44
CA THR A 21 31.72 -15.60 -65.46
C THR A 21 30.25 -15.49 -65.99
N GLY A 22 29.51 -14.36 -66.12
CA GLY A 22 29.71 -12.93 -65.81
C GLY A 22 28.67 -12.01 -66.51
N GLU A 23 28.73 -10.69 -66.23
CA GLU A 23 28.06 -9.55 -66.94
C GLU A 23 26.52 -9.42 -66.86
N ARG A 24 25.89 -8.23 -66.80
CA ARG A 24 26.24 -6.81 -66.53
C ARG A 24 24.93 -6.09 -66.06
N ASP A 25 24.76 -4.81 -65.72
CA ASP A 25 25.49 -3.51 -65.75
C ASP A 25 24.97 -2.65 -64.54
N SER A 26 25.73 -1.79 -63.83
CA SER A 26 26.00 -0.33 -64.03
C SER A 26 24.76 0.60 -64.15
N THR A 27 24.66 1.82 -63.59
CA THR A 27 25.47 2.66 -62.65
C THR A 27 24.53 3.77 -62.05
N ASP A 28 24.88 4.74 -61.17
CA ASP A 28 26.18 5.24 -60.66
C ASP A 28 26.10 5.87 -59.23
N HIS A 29 27.28 6.24 -58.71
CA HIS A 29 27.57 6.92 -57.42
C HIS A 29 27.84 8.44 -57.65
N PRO A 30 28.48 9.28 -56.77
CA PRO A 30 29.14 9.04 -55.47
C PRO A 30 28.89 10.07 -54.32
N ASN A 31 29.49 9.78 -53.15
CA ASN A 31 29.85 10.76 -52.10
C ASN A 31 31.20 11.46 -52.42
N VAL A 32 31.62 12.46 -51.64
CA VAL A 32 32.92 12.52 -50.90
C VAL A 32 33.03 13.81 -50.05
N THR A 33 34.05 13.86 -49.18
CA THR A 33 34.33 14.74 -48.01
C THR A 33 34.72 16.21 -48.36
N ASP A 34 34.90 17.14 -47.41
CA ASP A 34 36.18 17.33 -46.69
C ASP A 34 36.17 18.23 -45.42
N GLU A 35 37.05 17.84 -44.48
CA GLU A 35 37.91 18.64 -43.57
C GLU A 35 37.33 19.70 -42.59
N ARG A 36 38.23 20.47 -41.95
CA ARG A 36 38.08 21.15 -40.64
C ARG A 36 38.63 22.58 -40.68
N ASP A 37 38.16 23.46 -39.79
CA ASP A 37 39.04 24.34 -39.01
C ASP A 37 38.36 24.81 -37.70
N ALA A 38 39.09 25.51 -36.84
CA ALA A 38 38.66 25.94 -35.50
C ALA A 38 38.73 27.46 -35.27
N THR A 39 37.98 27.98 -34.30
CA THR A 39 38.28 29.25 -33.61
C THR A 39 37.60 29.33 -32.24
N ASP A 40 37.95 30.35 -31.45
CA ASP A 40 37.98 30.25 -29.98
C ASP A 40 36.91 31.07 -29.23
N VAL A 41 36.63 30.64 -27.99
CA VAL A 41 36.00 31.30 -26.82
C VAL A 41 35.26 32.65 -27.01
N GLN A 42 34.00 32.67 -26.54
CA GLN A 42 33.57 33.64 -25.51
C GLN A 42 32.79 32.92 -24.40
N VAL A 43 32.94 33.39 -23.16
CA VAL A 43 32.31 32.84 -21.95
C VAL A 43 31.04 33.61 -21.61
N GLY A 44 29.95 32.90 -21.35
CA GLY A 44 28.72 33.40 -20.73
C GLY A 44 28.35 32.54 -19.52
N GLU A 45 27.73 33.14 -18.51
CA GLU A 45 27.51 32.51 -17.21
C GLU A 45 26.42 31.42 -17.26
N ASN A 46 26.73 30.24 -16.70
CA ASN A 46 25.90 29.04 -16.82
C ASN A 46 25.01 28.81 -15.59
N ASP A 47 23.96 29.61 -15.44
CA ASP A 47 22.94 29.44 -14.40
C ASP A 47 21.83 28.49 -14.92
N GLN A 48 22.15 27.20 -14.99
CA GLN A 48 21.24 26.16 -15.47
C GLN A 48 20.45 25.54 -14.32
N THR A 49 19.22 26.02 -14.13
CA THR A 49 18.19 25.26 -13.42
C THR A 49 17.91 23.97 -14.18
N GLU A 50 18.17 22.81 -13.55
CA GLU A 50 17.82 21.51 -14.13
C GLU A 50 16.31 21.42 -14.38
N VAL A 51 15.92 21.14 -15.62
CA VAL A 51 14.54 20.86 -16.01
C VAL A 51 14.38 19.35 -16.02
N ASP A 52 13.63 18.80 -15.05
CA ASP A 52 13.29 17.37 -15.02
C ASP A 52 12.44 17.02 -16.26
N ASP A 53 12.95 16.17 -17.15
CA ASP A 53 12.23 15.65 -18.32
C ASP A 53 11.07 14.73 -17.87
N ILE A 54 9.88 15.31 -17.71
CA ILE A 54 8.63 14.57 -17.50
C ILE A 54 8.15 14.03 -18.85
N GLN A 55 8.64 12.86 -19.25
CA GLN A 55 8.07 12.07 -20.35
C GLN A 55 7.38 10.81 -19.79
N GLY A 56 6.22 11.04 -19.17
CA GLY A 56 5.21 10.02 -18.89
C GLY A 56 4.16 9.98 -19.99
N ASP A 57 3.69 8.79 -20.35
CA ASP A 57 2.72 8.57 -21.43
C ASP A 57 1.30 8.96 -20.98
N GLU A 58 0.88 10.20 -21.27
CA GLU A 58 -0.46 10.72 -20.95
C GLU A 58 -1.54 10.07 -21.83
N THR A 59 -2.06 8.94 -21.37
CA THR A 59 -3.33 8.40 -21.86
C THR A 59 -4.49 8.99 -21.05
N ASP A 60 -5.40 9.69 -21.73
CA ASP A 60 -6.53 10.45 -21.15
C ASP A 60 -7.48 9.60 -20.26
N ASP A 61 -7.16 9.49 -18.98
CA ASP A 61 -8.06 8.91 -17.98
C ASP A 61 -8.35 9.90 -16.84
N VAL A 62 -9.58 10.44 -16.86
CA VAL A 62 -10.04 11.55 -16.00
C VAL A 62 -10.21 11.08 -14.55
N CYS A 63 -9.09 10.96 -13.85
CA CYS A 63 -9.04 10.93 -12.39
C CYS A 63 -9.38 12.34 -11.89
N SER A 64 -10.50 12.52 -11.17
CA SER A 64 -10.83 13.84 -10.61
C SER A 64 -9.90 14.21 -9.45
N ASP A 65 -8.86 14.96 -9.77
CA ASP A 65 -8.07 15.77 -8.84
C ASP A 65 -8.73 17.15 -8.61
N ASP A 66 -10.06 17.14 -8.43
CA ASP A 66 -10.88 18.32 -8.19
C ASP A 66 -10.72 18.81 -6.75
N GLU A 67 -9.72 19.66 -6.49
CA GLU A 67 -9.75 20.60 -5.37
C GLU A 67 -11.07 21.41 -5.43
N PRO A 68 -11.81 21.57 -4.32
CA PRO A 68 -13.21 21.99 -4.38
C PRO A 68 -13.38 23.45 -4.82
N HIS A 69 -13.84 23.64 -6.06
CA HIS A 69 -14.38 24.93 -6.53
C HIS A 69 -15.47 25.45 -5.58
N ALA A 70 -15.63 26.78 -5.51
CA ALA A 70 -16.55 27.43 -4.55
C ALA A 70 -18.01 26.94 -4.62
N ALA A 71 -18.49 26.51 -5.79
CA ALA A 71 -19.81 25.89 -5.95
C ALA A 71 -19.91 24.51 -5.27
N ASN A 72 -18.84 23.71 -5.33
CA ASN A 72 -18.78 22.39 -4.68
C ASN A 72 -18.76 22.52 -3.15
N CYS A 73 -18.16 23.58 -2.60
CA CYS A 73 -18.18 23.83 -1.15
C CYS A 73 -19.60 23.93 -0.58
N SER A 74 -20.54 24.58 -1.29
CA SER A 74 -21.94 24.68 -0.88
C SER A 74 -22.63 23.30 -0.80
N ALA A 75 -22.39 22.45 -1.80
CA ALA A 75 -22.93 21.09 -1.82
C ALA A 75 -22.28 20.18 -0.75
N LEU A 76 -20.98 20.33 -0.49
CA LEU A 76 -20.25 19.59 0.54
C LEU A 76 -20.67 19.99 1.95
N ASP A 77 -20.84 21.29 2.22
CA ASP A 77 -21.37 21.81 3.48
C ASP A 77 -22.81 21.29 3.70
N SER A 78 -23.66 21.35 2.67
CA SER A 78 -25.04 20.83 2.73
C SER A 78 -25.09 19.31 2.98
N ALA A 79 -24.21 18.53 2.35
CA ALA A 79 -24.12 17.08 2.57
C ALA A 79 -23.64 16.73 3.99
N PHE A 80 -22.74 17.54 4.56
CA PHE A 80 -22.27 17.36 5.94
C PHE A 80 -23.38 17.58 6.95
N GLU A 81 -24.08 18.71 6.88
CA GLU A 81 -25.25 19.02 7.74
C GLU A 81 -26.37 17.97 7.59
N THR A 82 -26.59 17.49 6.35
CA THR A 82 -27.52 16.38 6.08
C THR A 82 -27.06 15.10 6.77
N SER A 83 -25.78 14.75 6.73
CA SER A 83 -25.26 13.54 7.39
C SER A 83 -25.40 13.60 8.91
N TYR A 84 -25.08 14.74 9.53
CA TYR A 84 -25.19 14.94 10.98
C TYR A 84 -26.64 14.88 11.47
N SER A 85 -27.57 15.53 10.76
CA SER A 85 -28.99 15.55 11.13
C SER A 85 -29.72 14.21 10.98
N HIS A 86 -29.11 13.21 10.32
CA HIS A 86 -29.61 11.83 10.24
C HIS A 86 -28.96 10.87 11.27
N PHE A 87 -28.05 11.34 12.13
CA PHE A 87 -27.47 10.49 13.17
C PHE A 87 -28.50 10.12 14.24
N ASP A 88 -28.51 8.85 14.63
CA ASP A 88 -29.37 8.34 15.69
C ASP A 88 -28.74 8.69 17.05
N PRO A 89 -29.36 9.56 17.87
CA PRO A 89 -28.75 10.03 19.11
C PRO A 89 -28.44 8.92 20.13
N SER A 90 -29.05 7.74 19.98
CA SER A 90 -28.79 6.57 20.83
C SER A 90 -27.52 5.79 20.45
N LYS A 91 -26.96 6.01 19.26
CA LYS A 91 -25.76 5.31 18.74
C LYS A 91 -24.51 6.17 18.63
N THR A 92 -24.59 7.48 18.90
CA THR A 92 -23.44 8.41 18.91
C THR A 92 -22.38 8.06 19.96
N TRP A 93 -21.11 8.44 19.73
CA TRP A 93 -20.03 8.17 20.70
C TRP A 93 -20.02 9.22 21.81
N ARG A 94 -20.67 8.90 22.92
CA ARG A 94 -20.51 9.63 24.19
C ARG A 94 -19.23 9.22 24.92
N LEU A 95 -18.40 10.20 25.25
CA LEU A 95 -17.17 10.09 26.03
C LEU A 95 -17.47 10.05 27.54
N GLY A 96 -16.50 9.63 28.35
CA GLY A 96 -16.59 9.65 29.83
C GLY A 96 -16.78 11.05 30.43
N SER A 97 -16.51 12.12 29.67
CA SER A 97 -16.81 13.52 30.03
C SER A 97 -18.28 13.90 29.85
N GLY A 98 -19.08 13.05 29.18
CA GLY A 98 -20.45 13.33 28.76
C GLY A 98 -20.57 14.01 27.39
N ARG A 99 -19.49 14.58 26.84
CA ARG A 99 -19.44 15.12 25.46
C ARG A 99 -19.63 13.99 24.44
N VAL A 100 -20.18 14.32 23.28
CA VAL A 100 -20.34 13.42 22.14
C VAL A 100 -19.30 13.77 21.08
N VAL A 101 -18.65 12.78 20.49
CA VAL A 101 -17.56 13.01 19.53
C VAL A 101 -18.09 13.67 18.25
N GLU A 102 -19.23 13.20 17.75
CA GLU A 102 -19.92 13.75 16.58
C GLU A 102 -20.22 15.24 16.72
N ASP A 103 -20.84 15.67 17.82
CA ASP A 103 -21.13 17.08 18.13
C ASP A 103 -19.85 17.96 18.11
N VAL A 104 -18.72 17.43 18.58
CA VAL A 104 -17.44 18.14 18.58
C VAL A 104 -16.90 18.33 17.16
N LEU A 105 -16.92 17.27 16.35
CA LEU A 105 -16.51 17.36 14.94
C LEU A 105 -17.41 18.31 14.14
N HIS A 106 -18.72 18.29 14.40
CA HIS A 106 -19.69 19.22 13.81
C HIS A 106 -19.38 20.67 14.17
N SER A 107 -19.22 20.96 15.46
CA SER A 107 -18.97 22.32 15.97
C SER A 107 -17.74 23.00 15.37
N HIS A 108 -16.64 22.26 15.18
CA HIS A 108 -15.40 22.78 14.59
C HIS A 108 -15.36 22.76 13.06
N TYR A 109 -16.30 22.10 12.37
CA TYR A 109 -16.26 21.96 10.91
C TYR A 109 -16.13 23.30 10.19
N SER A 110 -16.90 24.31 10.60
CA SER A 110 -16.92 25.64 9.98
C SER A 110 -15.56 26.35 9.99
N GLU A 111 -14.73 26.09 10.99
CA GLU A 111 -13.37 26.64 11.16
C GLU A 111 -12.36 25.97 10.21
N VAL A 112 -12.53 24.66 9.96
CA VAL A 112 -11.56 23.84 9.20
C VAL A 112 -12.00 23.45 7.79
N ARG A 113 -13.22 23.80 7.35
CA ARG A 113 -13.86 23.28 6.11
C ARG A 113 -13.05 23.39 4.82
N SER A 114 -12.21 24.42 4.67
CA SER A 114 -11.31 24.64 3.52
C SER A 114 -9.94 23.99 3.65
N SER A 115 -9.63 23.38 4.80
CA SER A 115 -8.42 22.61 5.04
C SER A 115 -8.64 21.12 4.83
N HIS A 116 -7.54 20.36 4.77
CA HIS A 116 -7.58 18.90 4.79
C HIS A 116 -8.32 18.33 6.01
N VAL A 117 -8.22 18.97 7.18
CA VAL A 117 -8.97 18.55 8.39
C VAL A 117 -10.48 18.66 8.16
N GLY A 118 -10.94 19.64 7.37
CA GLY A 118 -12.33 19.74 6.93
C GLY A 118 -12.78 18.56 6.07
N THR A 119 -11.89 17.95 5.28
CA THR A 119 -12.19 16.71 4.54
C THR A 119 -12.31 15.51 5.48
N LEU A 120 -11.42 15.38 6.46
CA LEU A 120 -11.51 14.32 7.47
C LEU A 120 -12.82 14.43 8.28
N VAL A 121 -13.19 15.65 8.71
CA VAL A 121 -14.44 15.91 9.41
C VAL A 121 -15.66 15.57 8.54
N ARG A 122 -15.70 15.99 7.27
CA ARG A 122 -16.78 15.63 6.32
C ARG A 122 -16.98 14.12 6.13
N ASP A 123 -15.89 13.37 6.26
CA ASP A 123 -15.90 11.92 6.16
C ASP A 123 -16.12 11.21 7.50
N TRP A 124 -16.28 11.98 8.59
CA TRP A 124 -16.37 11.51 9.98
C TRP A 124 -15.16 10.67 10.39
N VAL A 125 -13.96 11.12 10.02
CA VAL A 125 -12.65 10.52 10.36
C VAL A 125 -11.91 11.41 11.35
N ILE A 126 -11.37 10.84 12.43
CA ILE A 126 -10.37 11.49 13.28
C ILE A 126 -8.99 10.91 12.97
N ASP A 127 -8.06 11.75 12.53
CA ASP A 127 -6.63 11.41 12.52
C ASP A 127 -6.01 11.64 13.91
N LEU A 128 -5.47 10.57 14.49
CA LEU A 128 -4.83 10.59 15.81
C LEU A 128 -3.41 11.18 15.78
N GLY A 129 -2.82 11.39 14.61
CA GLY A 129 -1.62 12.22 14.44
C GLY A 129 -1.91 13.71 14.60
N ASN A 130 -3.07 14.16 14.10
CA ASN A 130 -3.40 15.56 13.86
C ASN A 130 -3.48 16.44 15.11
N LYS A 131 -2.71 17.53 15.13
CA LYS A 131 -2.66 18.46 16.28
C LYS A 131 -3.83 19.41 16.38
N THR A 132 -4.50 19.73 15.27
CA THR A 132 -5.74 20.51 15.29
C THR A 132 -6.87 19.67 15.90
N MET A 133 -7.06 18.43 15.44
CA MET A 133 -8.10 17.54 15.98
C MET A 133 -7.83 17.18 17.45
N GLN A 134 -6.56 16.95 17.82
CA GLN A 134 -6.15 16.72 19.21
C GLN A 134 -6.53 17.87 20.15
N ALA A 135 -6.55 19.12 19.66
CA ALA A 135 -6.83 20.31 20.48
C ALA A 135 -8.33 20.49 20.83
N TRP A 136 -9.25 19.83 20.11
CA TRP A 136 -10.69 19.89 20.37
C TRP A 136 -11.13 19.04 21.58
N PHE A 137 -10.25 18.16 22.06
CA PHE A 137 -10.51 17.23 23.14
C PHE A 137 -9.58 17.52 24.33
N THR A 138 -10.10 17.35 25.55
CA THR A 138 -9.24 17.36 26.74
C THR A 138 -8.28 16.18 26.71
N ARG A 139 -7.18 16.26 27.48
CA ARG A 139 -6.18 15.19 27.56
C ARG A 139 -6.78 13.83 27.97
N GLN A 140 -7.85 13.80 28.76
CA GLN A 140 -8.51 12.56 29.18
C GLN A 140 -9.35 11.97 28.04
N GLU A 141 -10.16 12.81 27.38
CA GLU A 141 -10.96 12.41 26.22
C GLU A 141 -10.09 11.91 25.06
N TRP A 142 -8.98 12.59 24.78
CA TRP A 142 -8.06 12.15 23.72
C TRP A 142 -7.40 10.80 24.03
N VAL A 143 -7.16 10.49 25.32
CA VAL A 143 -6.70 9.15 25.73
C VAL A 143 -7.79 8.10 25.54
N GLU A 144 -9.05 8.39 25.91
CA GLU A 144 -10.19 7.49 25.63
C GLU A 144 -10.33 7.21 24.11
N ILE A 145 -10.18 8.25 23.29
CA ILE A 145 -10.24 8.14 21.83
C ILE A 145 -9.08 7.29 21.28
N MET A 146 -7.85 7.49 21.76
CA MET A 146 -6.69 6.69 21.33
C MET A 146 -6.77 5.22 21.78
N ASP A 147 -7.26 4.94 23.00
CA ASP A 147 -7.42 3.56 23.51
C ASP A 147 -8.59 2.80 22.85
N ALA A 148 -9.48 3.49 22.13
CA ALA A 148 -10.53 2.85 21.32
C ALA A 148 -10.01 2.21 20.02
N VAL A 149 -8.78 2.51 19.59
CA VAL A 149 -8.18 1.86 18.40
C VAL A 149 -7.72 0.44 18.73
N PRO A 150 -8.08 -0.57 17.92
CA PRO A 150 -7.54 -1.92 18.07
C PRO A 150 -6.02 -1.93 18.15
N ARG A 151 -5.48 -2.60 19.18
CA ARG A 151 -4.03 -2.72 19.39
C ARG A 151 -3.45 -3.68 18.35
N LEU A 152 -2.29 -3.33 17.78
CA LEU A 152 -1.52 -4.27 16.96
C LEU A 152 -1.19 -5.51 17.80
N GLN A 153 -1.52 -6.70 17.28
CA GLN A 153 -1.14 -7.96 17.93
C GLN A 153 0.38 -8.07 17.93
N THR A 154 0.97 -8.45 19.07
CA THR A 154 2.40 -8.77 19.15
C THR A 154 2.71 -9.96 18.22
N PRO A 155 3.85 -9.97 17.50
CA PRO A 155 4.31 -11.17 16.80
C PRO A 155 4.45 -12.35 17.77
N THR A 156 4.34 -13.59 17.28
CA THR A 156 4.45 -14.76 18.17
C THR A 156 5.84 -14.84 18.79
N PRO A 157 5.98 -15.36 20.04
CA PRO A 157 7.30 -15.56 20.66
C PRO A 157 8.25 -16.40 19.79
N GLU A 158 7.72 -17.33 19.00
CA GLU A 158 8.46 -18.21 18.12
C GLU A 158 8.97 -17.47 16.87
N PHE A 159 8.16 -16.59 16.27
CA PHE A 159 8.62 -15.70 15.19
C PHE A 159 9.67 -14.72 15.71
N ALA A 160 9.44 -14.09 16.88
CA ALA A 160 10.43 -13.21 17.48
C ALA A 160 11.76 -13.96 17.73
N LYS A 161 11.68 -15.19 18.24
CA LYS A 161 12.84 -16.06 18.49
C LYS A 161 13.57 -16.46 17.20
N SER A 162 12.86 -16.74 16.10
CA SER A 162 13.52 -17.07 14.81
C SER A 162 14.34 -15.89 14.25
N LEU A 163 13.95 -14.64 14.58
CA LEU A 163 14.73 -13.43 14.30
C LEU A 163 15.89 -13.19 15.29
N THR A 164 15.76 -13.53 16.58
CA THR A 164 16.80 -13.22 17.59
C THR A 164 18.18 -13.81 17.29
N ARG A 165 18.28 -14.85 16.46
CA ARG A 165 19.57 -15.42 16.03
C ARG A 165 20.40 -14.49 15.12
N PHE A 166 19.80 -13.39 14.66
CA PHE A 166 20.45 -12.31 13.91
C PHE A 166 20.85 -11.10 14.79
N CYS A 167 20.83 -11.24 16.12
CA CYS A 167 21.24 -10.18 17.04
C CYS A 167 22.78 -10.02 17.07
N GLU A 168 23.27 -8.78 17.05
CA GLU A 168 24.70 -8.40 17.15
C GLU A 168 25.64 -8.98 16.07
N VAL A 169 25.10 -9.46 14.94
CA VAL A 169 25.86 -10.15 13.89
C VAL A 169 26.50 -9.18 12.88
N THR A 170 27.81 -9.32 12.61
CA THR A 170 28.49 -8.51 11.56
C THR A 170 28.24 -9.04 10.14
N THR A 171 28.56 -8.24 9.10
CA THR A 171 28.39 -8.62 7.67
C THR A 171 28.96 -10.00 7.33
N GLY A 172 30.20 -10.30 7.76
CA GLY A 172 30.85 -11.58 7.48
C GLY A 172 30.24 -12.75 8.26
N GLU A 173 29.65 -12.47 9.43
CA GLU A 173 29.00 -13.48 10.26
C GLU A 173 27.55 -13.74 9.84
N LEU A 174 26.85 -12.79 9.22
CA LEU A 174 25.47 -12.96 8.80
C LEU A 174 25.34 -14.11 7.77
N ARG A 175 26.28 -14.21 6.83
CA ARG A 175 26.41 -15.36 5.91
C ARG A 175 26.61 -16.69 6.64
N LYS A 176 27.36 -16.68 7.75
CA LYS A 176 27.61 -17.87 8.57
C LYS A 176 26.36 -18.25 9.36
N VAL A 177 25.67 -17.30 9.98
CA VAL A 177 24.41 -17.55 10.71
C VAL A 177 23.35 -18.14 9.78
N ILE A 178 23.14 -17.58 8.58
CA ILE A 178 22.16 -18.12 7.62
C ILE A 178 22.56 -19.52 7.12
N SER A 179 23.86 -19.81 6.97
CA SER A 179 24.33 -21.13 6.48
C SER A 179 24.48 -22.21 7.55
N THR A 180 24.59 -21.86 8.84
CA THR A 180 24.74 -22.83 9.94
C THR A 180 23.56 -22.87 10.93
N THR A 181 22.53 -22.06 10.74
CA THR A 181 21.29 -22.07 11.55
C THR A 181 20.06 -22.15 10.65
N SER A 182 18.91 -22.48 11.22
CA SER A 182 17.64 -22.59 10.50
C SER A 182 16.55 -21.81 11.22
N TYR A 183 15.63 -21.21 10.47
CA TYR A 183 14.40 -20.64 11.04
C TYR A 183 13.48 -21.74 11.59
N LEU A 184 13.50 -22.92 10.96
CA LEU A 184 12.73 -24.10 11.34
C LEU A 184 13.57 -24.98 12.30
N PRO A 185 13.09 -25.30 13.53
CA PRO A 185 13.84 -26.12 14.48
C PRO A 185 14.09 -27.54 13.98
N GLN A 186 15.19 -28.15 14.43
CA GLN A 186 15.57 -29.51 14.02
C GLN A 186 14.47 -30.53 14.34
N GLY A 187 14.08 -31.33 13.34
CA GLY A 187 13.04 -32.36 13.47
C GLY A 187 11.60 -31.84 13.33
N VAL A 188 11.38 -30.54 13.19
CA VAL A 188 10.05 -29.96 12.90
C VAL A 188 9.80 -29.97 11.39
N SER A 189 8.62 -30.43 10.98
CA SER A 189 8.17 -30.32 9.58
C SER A 189 7.62 -28.92 9.28
N TYR A 190 7.89 -28.41 8.08
CA TYR A 190 7.27 -27.16 7.62
C TYR A 190 5.73 -27.24 7.66
N SER A 191 5.09 -26.11 7.92
CA SER A 191 3.64 -25.93 7.92
C SER A 191 3.35 -24.48 7.58
N ASN A 192 2.50 -24.22 6.60
CA ASN A 192 2.28 -22.85 6.11
C ASN A 192 1.63 -21.96 7.18
N ASP A 193 0.65 -22.50 7.92
CA ASP A 193 -0.11 -21.78 8.97
C ASP A 193 0.76 -21.31 10.15
N VAL A 194 1.96 -21.87 10.34
CA VAL A 194 2.85 -21.62 11.49
C VAL A 194 4.18 -21.01 11.06
N HIS A 195 4.79 -21.53 10.00
CA HIS A 195 6.19 -21.27 9.64
C HIS A 195 6.37 -20.31 8.47
N PHE A 196 5.31 -19.94 7.74
CA PHE A 196 5.41 -19.06 6.56
C PHE A 196 6.05 -17.71 6.86
N ASP A 197 5.67 -17.06 7.96
CA ASP A 197 6.24 -15.75 8.33
C ASP A 197 7.73 -15.85 8.69
N TRP A 198 8.15 -17.01 9.19
CA TRP A 198 9.54 -17.26 9.60
C TRP A 198 10.41 -17.46 8.35
N GLU A 199 9.89 -18.20 7.37
CA GLU A 199 10.49 -18.39 6.04
C GLU A 199 10.54 -17.09 5.22
N TRP A 200 9.46 -16.33 5.21
CA TRP A 200 9.39 -15.02 4.53
C TRP A 200 10.42 -14.05 5.10
N ALA A 201 10.56 -13.99 6.43
CA ALA A 201 11.55 -13.15 7.07
C ALA A 201 12.99 -13.65 6.86
N GLU A 202 13.21 -14.98 6.79
CA GLU A 202 14.49 -15.56 6.42
C GLU A 202 14.93 -15.11 5.02
N MET A 203 14.03 -15.22 4.04
CA MET A 203 14.28 -14.81 2.67
C MET A 203 14.57 -13.31 2.57
N ALA A 204 13.86 -12.49 3.33
CA ALA A 204 14.13 -11.05 3.43
C ALA A 204 15.54 -10.73 3.96
N VAL A 205 15.99 -11.43 5.01
CA VAL A 205 17.34 -11.26 5.58
C VAL A 205 18.43 -11.78 4.64
N LEU A 206 18.19 -12.89 3.93
CA LEU A 206 19.09 -13.43 2.92
C LEU A 206 19.24 -12.50 1.70
N ASP A 207 18.14 -11.95 1.19
CA ASP A 207 18.17 -10.99 0.08
C ASP A 207 18.72 -9.63 0.51
N PHE A 208 18.55 -9.22 1.76
CA PHE A 208 19.26 -8.06 2.32
C PHE A 208 20.77 -8.28 2.39
N LEU A 209 21.23 -9.45 2.87
CA LEU A 209 22.65 -9.81 2.88
C LEU A 209 23.24 -9.82 1.46
N ARG A 210 22.55 -10.46 0.50
CA ARG A 210 22.95 -10.48 -0.91
C ARG A 210 23.12 -9.06 -1.46
N GLN A 211 22.24 -8.14 -1.08
CA GLN A 211 22.34 -6.75 -1.49
C GLN A 211 23.52 -6.03 -0.82
N CYS A 212 23.78 -6.24 0.47
CA CYS A 212 24.95 -5.66 1.15
C CYS A 212 26.31 -6.18 0.63
N GLU A 213 26.36 -7.42 0.12
CA GLU A 213 27.60 -8.00 -0.43
C GLU A 213 27.88 -7.61 -1.89
N ASN A 214 26.83 -7.52 -2.71
CA ASN A 214 26.95 -7.32 -4.16
C ASN A 214 26.75 -5.85 -4.59
N GLN A 215 26.56 -4.94 -3.63
CA GLN A 215 26.41 -3.51 -3.88
C GLN A 215 27.42 -2.72 -3.05
N SER A 216 28.10 -1.78 -3.69
CA SER A 216 28.82 -0.71 -3.00
C SER A 216 27.84 0.20 -2.25
N GLU A 217 28.31 0.90 -1.23
CA GLU A 217 27.54 1.95 -0.52
C GLU A 217 26.97 3.00 -1.50
N THR A 218 27.71 3.31 -2.57
CA THR A 218 27.27 4.20 -3.65
C THR A 218 26.01 3.72 -4.38
N THR A 219 25.69 2.42 -4.34
CA THR A 219 24.44 1.90 -4.92
C THR A 219 23.24 2.18 -4.02
N PHE A 220 23.38 2.13 -2.70
CA PHE A 220 22.32 2.56 -1.79
C PHE A 220 22.13 4.08 -1.81
N ALA A 221 23.17 4.86 -2.09
CA ALA A 221 23.11 6.31 -2.26
C ALA A 221 22.58 6.77 -3.64
N ALA A 222 22.52 5.89 -4.64
CA ALA A 222 22.19 6.26 -6.02
C ALA A 222 20.77 6.83 -6.20
N ASN A 223 20.57 7.63 -7.25
CA ASN A 223 19.29 8.28 -7.55
C ASN A 223 18.30 7.37 -8.31
N HIS A 224 18.02 6.20 -7.73
CA HIS A 224 17.10 5.20 -8.30
C HIS A 224 15.72 5.77 -8.64
N LEU A 225 15.06 5.15 -9.61
CA LEU A 225 13.64 5.37 -9.88
C LEU A 225 12.80 4.69 -8.79
N GLU A 226 11.60 5.21 -8.58
CA GLU A 226 10.63 4.70 -7.60
C GLU A 226 10.38 3.19 -7.74
N GLN A 227 10.19 2.73 -8.99
CA GLN A 227 9.94 1.33 -9.30
C GLN A 227 11.09 0.40 -8.88
N THR A 228 12.32 0.90 -8.84
CA THR A 228 13.48 0.16 -8.34
C THR A 228 13.33 -0.17 -6.86
N PHE A 229 12.81 0.77 -6.05
CA PHE A 229 12.54 0.50 -4.64
C PHE A 229 11.39 -0.50 -4.47
N CYS A 230 10.31 -0.32 -5.24
CA CYS A 230 9.15 -1.21 -5.25
C CYS A 230 9.51 -2.68 -5.55
N TYR A 231 10.40 -2.94 -6.51
CA TYR A 231 10.80 -4.30 -6.88
C TYR A 231 12.01 -4.87 -6.11
N ARG A 232 12.92 -4.05 -5.55
CA ARG A 232 14.14 -4.56 -4.88
C ARG A 232 14.06 -4.61 -3.35
N TYR A 233 13.24 -3.77 -2.73
CA TYR A 233 13.08 -3.72 -1.27
C TYR A 233 11.63 -3.97 -0.86
N TRP A 234 10.64 -3.35 -1.52
CA TRP A 234 9.22 -3.52 -1.15
C TRP A 234 8.54 -4.75 -1.75
N TYR A 235 9.27 -5.62 -2.45
CA TYR A 235 8.78 -6.93 -2.91
C TYR A 235 8.31 -7.83 -1.75
N LEU A 236 8.76 -7.54 -0.53
CA LEU A 236 8.29 -8.13 0.72
C LEU A 236 6.75 -8.09 0.85
N LEU A 237 6.11 -7.03 0.37
CA LEU A 237 4.65 -6.85 0.38
C LEU A 237 3.94 -7.81 -0.59
N ASP A 238 4.55 -8.11 -1.74
CA ASP A 238 3.99 -9.07 -2.71
C ASP A 238 4.00 -10.51 -2.21
N LYS A 239 4.77 -10.80 -1.15
CA LYS A 239 4.96 -12.15 -0.60
C LYS A 239 4.27 -12.36 0.73
N ILE A 240 4.30 -11.39 1.65
CA ILE A 240 3.75 -11.56 3.01
C ILE A 240 2.28 -12.01 3.02
N PHE A 241 1.47 -11.47 2.11
CA PHE A 241 0.03 -11.77 2.04
C PHE A 241 -0.32 -13.11 1.38
N LEU A 242 0.63 -13.88 0.84
CA LEU A 242 0.36 -15.19 0.23
C LEU A 242 -0.14 -16.23 1.26
N SER A 243 0.10 -16.01 2.55
CA SER A 243 -0.45 -16.81 3.65
C SER A 243 -1.84 -16.34 4.15
N VAL A 244 -2.48 -15.38 3.48
CA VAL A 244 -3.84 -14.91 3.80
C VAL A 244 -4.83 -15.49 2.79
N PRO A 245 -5.67 -16.47 3.17
CA PRO A 245 -6.53 -17.16 2.21
C PRO A 245 -7.61 -16.25 1.60
N GLY A 246 -7.80 -16.36 0.29
CA GLY A 246 -8.89 -15.69 -0.43
C GLY A 246 -8.60 -14.25 -0.89
N VAL A 247 -7.36 -13.77 -0.77
CA VAL A 247 -6.92 -12.46 -1.28
C VAL A 247 -5.73 -12.56 -2.22
N THR A 248 -5.57 -11.52 -3.06
CA THR A 248 -4.43 -11.31 -3.95
C THR A 248 -3.95 -9.87 -3.87
N PHE A 249 -2.63 -9.67 -4.03
CA PHE A 249 -2.01 -8.35 -4.06
C PHE A 249 -1.74 -7.94 -5.50
N VAL A 250 -2.41 -6.87 -5.94
CA VAL A 250 -2.35 -6.37 -7.32
C VAL A 250 -1.47 -5.13 -7.36
N ARG A 251 -0.29 -5.26 -7.97
CA ARG A 251 0.65 -4.16 -8.22
C ARG A 251 0.24 -3.29 -9.41
N ARG A 252 0.61 -2.02 -9.32
CA ARG A 252 0.46 -0.95 -10.32
C ARG A 252 -0.97 -0.62 -10.73
N GLU A 253 -1.24 0.68 -10.81
CA GLU A 253 -2.41 1.27 -11.48
C GLU A 253 -3.78 0.71 -11.04
N SER A 254 -3.85 0.07 -9.88
CA SER A 254 -5.07 -0.59 -9.43
C SER A 254 -6.03 0.46 -8.92
N THR A 255 -7.10 0.70 -9.67
CA THR A 255 -8.21 1.56 -9.26
C THR A 255 -8.86 1.01 -7.99
N CYS A 256 -8.99 1.84 -6.95
CA CYS A 256 -9.82 1.51 -5.79
C CYS A 256 -11.29 1.34 -6.20
N ARG A 257 -11.77 0.09 -6.15
CA ARG A 257 -13.16 -0.28 -6.46
C ARG A 257 -14.12 0.27 -5.42
N ALA A 258 -13.73 0.36 -4.14
CA ALA A 258 -14.60 0.91 -3.09
C ALA A 258 -14.95 2.39 -3.35
N SER A 259 -13.94 3.23 -3.65
CA SER A 259 -14.17 4.61 -4.08
C SER A 259 -14.97 4.70 -5.38
N SER A 260 -14.73 3.78 -6.32
CA SER A 260 -15.50 3.70 -7.57
C SER A 260 -16.98 3.38 -7.32
N LEU A 261 -17.28 2.48 -6.37
CA LEU A 261 -18.65 2.14 -6.00
C LEU A 261 -19.35 3.33 -5.34
N ARG A 262 -18.76 3.95 -4.32
CA ARG A 262 -19.35 5.15 -3.66
C ARG A 262 -19.61 6.26 -4.68
N LYS A 263 -18.63 6.61 -5.52
CA LYS A 263 -18.77 7.68 -6.53
C LYS A 263 -19.88 7.43 -7.57
N ASN A 264 -20.44 6.23 -7.66
CA ASN A 264 -21.54 5.89 -8.57
C ASN A 264 -22.75 5.26 -7.84
N GLN A 265 -22.84 5.36 -6.50
CA GLN A 265 -23.92 4.74 -5.71
C GLN A 265 -25.31 5.20 -6.17
N ASP A 266 -25.43 6.47 -6.56
CA ASP A 266 -26.65 7.15 -6.99
C ASP A 266 -26.84 7.14 -8.54
N ARG A 267 -25.99 6.41 -9.28
CA ARG A 267 -25.96 6.43 -10.75
C ARG A 267 -27.06 5.55 -11.35
N VAL A 268 -28.22 6.17 -11.61
CA VAL A 268 -29.38 5.54 -12.27
C VAL A 268 -29.32 5.51 -13.81
N GLU A 269 -28.43 6.28 -14.43
CA GLU A 269 -28.31 6.37 -15.90
C GLU A 269 -26.94 5.94 -16.45
N THR A 270 -26.95 5.35 -17.65
CA THR A 270 -25.74 5.04 -18.44
C THR A 270 -25.23 6.20 -19.28
N SER A 271 -25.99 7.30 -19.38
CA SER A 271 -25.69 8.52 -20.15
C SER A 271 -24.38 9.21 -19.73
N THR A 272 -24.05 9.14 -18.44
CA THR A 272 -22.83 9.70 -17.85
C THR A 272 -21.71 8.66 -17.81
N ARG A 273 -20.45 9.08 -18.05
CA ARG A 273 -19.27 8.21 -17.87
C ARG A 273 -19.18 7.79 -16.40
N GLN A 274 -18.95 6.50 -16.16
CA GLN A 274 -18.78 5.98 -14.80
C GLN A 274 -17.57 6.65 -14.14
N LYS A 275 -17.75 7.21 -12.93
CA LYS A 275 -16.66 7.80 -12.16
C LYS A 275 -15.69 6.71 -11.68
N ILE A 276 -14.40 6.97 -11.80
CA ILE A 276 -13.33 6.03 -11.44
C ILE A 276 -12.73 6.45 -10.09
N GLY A 277 -12.37 5.48 -9.25
CA GLY A 277 -11.59 5.71 -8.03
C GLY A 277 -10.14 6.09 -8.35
N ARG A 278 -9.36 6.53 -7.34
CA ARG A 278 -7.93 6.77 -7.55
C ARG A 278 -7.19 5.44 -7.81
N ARG A 279 -6.20 5.47 -8.70
CA ARG A 279 -5.27 4.35 -8.97
C ARG A 279 -4.16 4.30 -7.91
N PHE A 280 -3.77 3.10 -7.48
CA PHE A 280 -2.74 2.85 -6.45
C PHE A 280 -1.63 1.90 -6.94
N ASP A 281 -0.44 2.02 -6.37
CA ASP A 281 0.74 1.17 -6.69
C ASP A 281 0.61 -0.27 -6.17
N GLY A 282 -0.27 -0.48 -5.20
CA GLY A 282 -0.69 -1.80 -4.75
C GLY A 282 -2.08 -1.76 -4.12
N ILE A 283 -2.93 -2.74 -4.44
CA ILE A 283 -4.15 -3.02 -3.69
C ILE A 283 -4.20 -4.51 -3.30
N LEU A 284 -4.45 -4.79 -2.03
CA LEU A 284 -4.82 -6.15 -1.59
C LEU A 284 -6.34 -6.28 -1.63
N ARG A 285 -6.85 -7.25 -2.41
CA ARG A 285 -8.29 -7.49 -2.59
C ARG A 285 -8.65 -8.97 -2.67
N SER A 286 -9.91 -9.31 -2.42
CA SER A 286 -10.39 -10.68 -2.62
C SER A 286 -10.44 -11.09 -4.09
N PHE A 287 -10.43 -12.40 -4.37
CA PHE A 287 -10.50 -12.93 -5.75
C PHE A 287 -11.88 -12.79 -6.41
N GLU A 288 -12.92 -12.53 -5.63
CA GLU A 288 -14.32 -12.68 -6.03
C GLU A 288 -14.86 -11.47 -6.82
N ASP A 289 -15.93 -11.68 -7.60
CA ASP A 289 -16.64 -10.58 -8.23
C ASP A 289 -17.21 -9.61 -7.19
N GLY A 290 -17.08 -8.30 -7.45
CA GLY A 290 -17.29 -7.28 -6.42
C GLY A 290 -16.21 -7.25 -5.32
N SER A 291 -15.00 -7.76 -5.63
CA SER A 291 -13.84 -7.90 -4.72
C SER A 291 -13.72 -6.81 -3.68
N GLN A 292 -13.65 -7.22 -2.41
CA GLN A 292 -13.45 -6.34 -1.27
C GLN A 292 -11.97 -6.00 -1.15
N GLU A 293 -11.66 -4.77 -0.74
CA GLU A 293 -10.31 -4.22 -0.70
C GLU A 293 -9.90 -3.99 0.76
N PHE A 294 -8.67 -4.37 1.12
CA PHE A 294 -8.20 -4.45 2.51
C PHE A 294 -6.92 -3.63 2.77
N VAL A 295 -6.12 -3.42 1.73
CA VAL A 295 -4.88 -2.63 1.79
C VAL A 295 -4.79 -1.75 0.55
N ALA A 296 -4.43 -0.48 0.74
CA ALA A 296 -4.00 0.44 -0.32
C ALA A 296 -2.52 0.81 -0.12
N VAL A 297 -1.75 0.87 -1.20
CA VAL A 297 -0.31 1.16 -1.18
C VAL A 297 0.03 2.27 -2.18
N GLU A 298 0.73 3.29 -1.70
CA GLU A 298 1.35 4.35 -2.51
C GLU A 298 2.88 4.26 -2.45
N ALA A 299 3.51 4.57 -3.57
CA ALA A 299 4.95 4.74 -3.68
C ALA A 299 5.35 6.20 -3.95
N ALA A 300 6.56 6.52 -3.49
CA ALA A 300 7.27 7.74 -3.80
C ALA A 300 8.76 7.42 -3.99
N ARG A 301 9.40 8.03 -4.98
CA ARG A 301 10.84 7.87 -5.26
C ARG A 301 11.71 8.12 -4.02
N ARG A 302 11.40 9.18 -3.26
CA ARG A 302 12.17 9.69 -2.10
C ARG A 302 11.28 10.55 -1.18
N LEU A 303 11.58 10.58 0.12
CA LEU A 303 10.92 11.46 1.09
C LEU A 303 11.57 12.87 1.13
N ILE A 304 11.61 13.56 -0.02
CA ILE A 304 12.24 14.88 -0.13
C ILE A 304 11.39 15.91 0.61
N GLY A 305 11.92 16.49 1.69
CA GLY A 305 11.19 17.38 2.60
C GLY A 305 10.57 16.70 3.83
N GLY A 306 10.84 15.40 4.04
CA GLY A 306 10.31 14.68 5.22
C GLY A 306 8.80 14.44 5.16
N ALA A 307 8.18 14.20 6.32
CA ALA A 307 6.73 13.96 6.42
C ALA A 307 5.88 15.19 6.09
N GLU A 308 6.46 16.40 6.10
CA GLU A 308 5.82 17.67 5.75
C GLU A 308 5.88 17.97 4.24
N ALA A 309 6.45 17.06 3.43
CA ALA A 309 6.55 17.21 1.99
C ALA A 309 5.17 17.21 1.29
N THR A 310 4.94 18.15 0.38
CA THR A 310 3.66 18.29 -0.34
C THR A 310 3.21 17.03 -1.07
N LYS A 311 4.13 16.27 -1.70
CA LYS A 311 3.80 14.96 -2.30
C LYS A 311 3.38 13.95 -1.23
N TRP A 312 4.18 13.76 -0.18
CA TRP A 312 3.84 12.82 0.90
C TRP A 312 2.49 13.11 1.55
N MET A 313 2.17 14.39 1.78
CA MET A 313 0.85 14.81 2.27
C MET A 313 -0.28 14.51 1.26
N LYS A 314 -0.07 14.72 -0.05
CA LYS A 314 -1.07 14.40 -1.08
C LYS A 314 -1.30 12.89 -1.19
N ASP A 315 -0.24 12.09 -1.23
CA ASP A 315 -0.30 10.63 -1.31
C ASP A 315 -0.99 10.05 -0.06
N SER A 316 -0.68 10.58 1.13
CA SER A 316 -1.35 10.23 2.39
C SER A 316 -2.86 10.49 2.34
N ARG A 317 -3.29 11.70 1.93
CA ARG A 317 -4.72 12.04 1.76
C ARG A 317 -5.44 11.13 0.77
N LYS A 318 -4.75 10.74 -0.32
CA LYS A 318 -5.24 9.81 -1.33
C LYS A 318 -5.50 8.42 -0.72
N VAL A 319 -4.55 7.91 0.08
CA VAL A 319 -4.73 6.66 0.85
C VAL A 319 -5.88 6.78 1.85
N GLU A 320 -5.92 7.83 2.67
CA GLU A 320 -6.93 8.03 3.71
C GLU A 320 -8.37 7.98 3.16
N LYS A 321 -8.63 8.67 2.05
CA LYS A 321 -9.94 8.65 1.40
C LYS A 321 -10.29 7.26 0.85
N ALA A 322 -9.32 6.55 0.28
CA ALA A 322 -9.53 5.18 -0.17
C ALA A 322 -9.80 4.24 1.02
N LEU A 323 -9.07 4.35 2.13
CA LEU A 323 -9.37 3.57 3.35
C LEU A 323 -10.78 3.84 3.87
N ARG A 324 -11.23 5.09 3.87
CA ARG A 324 -12.59 5.44 4.30
C ARG A 324 -13.67 4.82 3.42
N ASP A 325 -13.44 4.78 2.11
CA ASP A 325 -14.34 4.16 1.14
C ASP A 325 -14.29 2.62 1.26
N MET A 326 -13.11 2.03 1.41
CA MET A 326 -12.90 0.59 1.63
C MET A 326 -13.58 0.11 2.91
N LEU A 327 -13.37 0.77 4.05
CA LEU A 327 -13.97 0.40 5.33
C LEU A 327 -15.50 0.47 5.27
N GLY A 328 -16.06 1.54 4.67
CA GLY A 328 -17.49 1.63 4.39
C GLY A 328 -17.98 0.43 3.60
N ARG A 329 -17.30 0.07 2.51
CA ARG A 329 -17.64 -1.10 1.69
C ARG A 329 -17.57 -2.42 2.46
N LEU A 330 -16.65 -2.58 3.42
CA LEU A 330 -16.63 -3.76 4.30
C LEU A 330 -17.83 -3.81 5.24
N HIS A 331 -18.31 -2.66 5.71
CA HIS A 331 -19.48 -2.56 6.60
C HIS A 331 -20.76 -3.00 5.89
N ASP A 332 -20.95 -2.61 4.62
CA ASP A 332 -22.05 -3.11 3.78
C ASP A 332 -22.00 -4.65 3.67
N VAL A 333 -20.80 -5.19 3.39
CA VAL A 333 -20.60 -6.61 3.08
C VAL A 333 -20.83 -7.50 4.30
N VAL A 334 -20.53 -7.02 5.52
CA VAL A 334 -20.90 -7.75 6.73
C VAL A 334 -22.38 -7.62 7.11
N GLY A 335 -23.12 -6.75 6.40
CA GLY A 335 -24.52 -6.44 6.66
C GLY A 335 -24.71 -5.61 7.93
N HIS A 336 -23.77 -4.70 8.23
CA HIS A 336 -23.82 -3.81 9.40
C HIS A 336 -24.02 -4.57 10.74
N ASP A 337 -23.23 -5.62 11.00
CA ASP A 337 -23.25 -6.37 12.28
C ASP A 337 -22.22 -5.82 13.30
N TRP A 338 -22.72 -5.32 14.43
CA TRP A 338 -21.93 -4.74 15.54
C TRP A 338 -21.04 -5.77 16.25
N LYS A 339 -21.24 -7.07 16.03
CA LYS A 339 -20.35 -8.15 16.52
C LYS A 339 -19.15 -8.37 15.59
N ILE A 340 -19.28 -7.99 14.32
CA ILE A 340 -18.25 -8.20 13.29
C ILE A 340 -17.41 -6.93 13.10
N ILE A 341 -18.04 -5.76 13.08
CA ILE A 341 -17.41 -4.43 12.88
C ILE A 341 -16.16 -4.19 13.74
N PRO A 342 -16.10 -4.54 15.04
CA PRO A 342 -14.88 -4.36 15.86
C PRO A 342 -13.65 -5.17 15.40
N ASN A 343 -13.82 -6.07 14.43
CA ASN A 343 -12.75 -6.85 13.79
C ASN A 343 -12.39 -6.33 12.39
N LEU A 344 -13.02 -5.23 11.93
CA LEU A 344 -12.79 -4.63 10.61
C LEU A 344 -11.80 -3.47 10.72
N GLU A 345 -10.64 -3.68 10.11
CA GLU A 345 -9.60 -2.67 9.93
C GLU A 345 -9.06 -2.73 8.49
N VAL A 346 -8.86 -1.58 7.87
CA VAL A 346 -8.20 -1.45 6.56
C VAL A 346 -6.86 -0.73 6.72
N VAL A 347 -5.89 -1.07 5.88
CA VAL A 347 -4.49 -0.63 6.03
C VAL A 347 -4.04 0.24 4.86
N GLY A 348 -3.47 1.40 5.16
CA GLY A 348 -2.70 2.19 4.20
C GLY A 348 -1.21 1.92 4.38
N ILE A 349 -0.46 1.85 3.28
CA ILE A 349 1.00 1.73 3.30
C ILE A 349 1.57 2.79 2.36
N ASN A 350 2.38 3.70 2.89
CA ASN A 350 3.15 4.64 2.09
C ASN A 350 4.62 4.22 2.10
N THR A 351 5.26 4.20 0.94
CA THR A 351 6.70 3.96 0.81
C THR A 351 7.39 5.13 0.13
N ALA A 352 8.54 5.56 0.63
CA ALA A 352 9.32 6.67 0.06
C ALA A 352 10.80 6.31 0.00
N GLY A 353 11.24 5.74 -1.13
CA GLY A 353 12.57 5.16 -1.25
C GLY A 353 12.76 4.00 -0.26
N PHE A 354 13.54 4.23 0.81
CA PHE A 354 13.76 3.27 1.91
C PHE A 354 12.82 3.48 3.11
N ASP A 355 12.03 4.56 3.14
CA ASP A 355 11.12 4.85 4.24
C ASP A 355 9.77 4.14 4.04
N PHE A 356 9.20 3.63 5.14
CA PHE A 356 7.99 2.81 5.18
C PHE A 356 7.10 3.28 6.33
N GLN A 357 5.89 3.73 6.01
CA GLN A 357 4.89 4.11 7.01
C GLN A 357 3.59 3.37 6.74
N THR A 358 2.89 2.99 7.82
CA THR A 358 1.56 2.39 7.73
C THR A 358 0.55 3.21 8.50
N CYS A 359 -0.68 3.26 8.00
CA CYS A 359 -1.84 3.71 8.74
C CYS A 359 -2.92 2.64 8.77
N ARG A 360 -3.80 2.72 9.76
CA ARG A 360 -4.95 1.84 9.92
C ARG A 360 -6.20 2.68 10.13
N MET A 361 -7.28 2.34 9.45
CA MET A 361 -8.60 2.93 9.71
C MET A 361 -9.54 1.87 10.31
N SER A 362 -10.29 2.27 11.33
CA SER A 362 -11.21 1.43 12.10
C SER A 362 -12.46 2.24 12.49
N HIS A 363 -13.59 1.58 12.75
CA HIS A 363 -14.82 2.21 13.26
C HIS A 363 -15.19 1.58 14.61
N PRO A 364 -14.71 2.14 15.74
CA PRO A 364 -14.88 1.51 17.05
C PRO A 364 -16.21 1.83 17.75
N LYS A 365 -16.77 3.03 17.52
CA LYS A 365 -17.96 3.57 18.19
C LYS A 365 -18.60 4.67 17.32
N GLY A 366 -19.85 5.05 17.63
CA GLY A 366 -20.48 6.23 17.03
C GLY A 366 -20.76 6.07 15.53
N HIS A 367 -20.73 7.19 14.82
CA HIS A 367 -20.62 7.26 13.36
C HIS A 367 -19.19 7.64 12.89
N VAL A 368 -18.20 7.51 13.78
CA VAL A 368 -16.85 8.09 13.63
C VAL A 368 -15.77 7.02 13.41
N CYS A 369 -15.04 7.13 12.31
CA CYS A 369 -13.84 6.35 12.04
C CYS A 369 -12.61 6.96 12.73
N LEU A 370 -11.72 6.11 13.24
CA LEU A 370 -10.39 6.51 13.70
C LEU A 370 -9.32 6.08 12.69
N LEU A 371 -8.53 7.05 12.25
CA LEU A 371 -7.30 6.84 11.49
C LEU A 371 -6.11 6.92 12.45
N LYS A 372 -5.26 5.90 12.42
CA LYS A 372 -4.00 5.87 13.16
C LYS A 372 -2.83 5.67 12.20
N TRP A 373 -2.00 6.69 12.06
CA TRP A 373 -0.64 6.56 11.54
C TRP A 373 0.27 5.88 12.59
N GLU A 374 0.97 4.83 12.19
CA GLU A 374 2.04 4.23 12.98
C GLU A 374 3.38 4.92 12.66
N ALA A 375 4.41 4.68 13.49
CA ALA A 375 5.72 5.31 13.29
C ALA A 375 6.43 4.80 12.03
N THR A 376 7.00 5.73 11.26
CA THR A 376 7.82 5.41 10.07
C THR A 376 9.03 4.55 10.46
N ARG A 377 9.28 3.53 9.66
CA ARG A 377 10.44 2.63 9.75
C ARG A 377 11.25 2.73 8.47
N ARG A 378 12.52 2.35 8.52
CA ARG A 378 13.41 2.38 7.36
C ARG A 378 13.88 0.97 7.00
N PHE A 379 14.01 0.70 5.71
CA PHE A 379 14.76 -0.46 5.22
C PHE A 379 16.26 -0.10 5.28
N PRO A 380 17.10 -0.87 6.00
CA PRO A 380 18.49 -0.50 6.23
C PRO A 380 19.34 -0.57 4.96
N THR A 381 20.46 0.17 4.96
CA THR A 381 21.42 0.22 3.85
C THR A 381 22.75 -0.46 4.18
N SER A 382 22.90 -1.04 5.37
CA SER A 382 24.12 -1.70 5.86
C SER A 382 23.82 -2.73 6.95
N VAL A 383 24.62 -3.79 7.08
CA VAL A 383 24.35 -4.88 8.06
C VAL A 383 24.49 -4.41 9.52
N SER A 384 25.25 -3.35 9.81
CA SER A 384 25.24 -2.69 11.12
C SER A 384 23.86 -2.18 11.54
N GLN A 385 22.94 -1.97 10.58
CA GLN A 385 21.55 -1.60 10.80
C GLN A 385 20.57 -2.80 10.71
N LEU A 386 21.05 -4.04 10.73
CA LEU A 386 20.20 -5.24 10.57
C LEU A 386 19.01 -5.27 11.55
N GLN A 387 19.19 -4.74 12.77
CA GLN A 387 18.11 -4.58 13.75
C GLN A 387 16.91 -3.78 13.22
N GLU A 388 17.13 -2.77 12.36
CA GLU A 388 16.07 -1.99 11.72
C GLU A 388 15.21 -2.90 10.81
N LEU A 389 15.86 -3.78 10.02
CA LEU A 389 15.15 -4.76 9.19
C LEU A 389 14.35 -5.74 10.06
N LEU A 390 14.93 -6.30 11.13
CA LEU A 390 14.22 -7.25 11.99
C LEU A 390 12.96 -6.61 12.62
N LEU A 391 13.05 -5.34 13.03
CA LEU A 391 11.91 -4.58 13.57
C LEU A 391 10.88 -4.18 12.49
N LEU A 392 11.33 -3.93 11.26
CA LEU A 392 10.47 -3.68 10.09
C LEU A 392 9.70 -4.94 9.68
N LEU A 393 10.38 -6.09 9.57
CA LEU A 393 9.77 -7.38 9.26
C LEU A 393 8.74 -7.77 10.33
N ALA A 394 9.09 -7.63 11.61
CA ALA A 394 8.16 -7.85 12.71
C ALA A 394 6.90 -6.98 12.60
N HIS A 395 7.05 -5.68 12.33
CA HIS A 395 5.92 -4.76 12.14
C HIS A 395 5.05 -5.13 10.94
N ILE A 396 5.64 -5.52 9.81
CA ILE A 396 4.91 -6.00 8.63
C ILE A 396 4.10 -7.26 8.96
N VAL A 397 4.60 -8.18 9.80
CA VAL A 397 3.82 -9.33 10.29
C VAL A 397 2.65 -8.91 11.19
N GLN A 398 2.81 -7.88 12.05
CA GLN A 398 1.69 -7.34 12.83
C GLN A 398 0.59 -6.77 11.92
N ILE A 399 0.98 -6.08 10.84
CA ILE A 399 0.08 -5.53 9.82
C ILE A 399 -0.59 -6.65 9.01
N LYS A 400 0.12 -7.74 8.65
CA LYS A 400 -0.51 -8.95 8.09
C LYS A 400 -1.56 -9.52 9.05
N GLY A 401 -1.28 -9.53 10.36
CA GLY A 401 -2.22 -9.94 11.39
C GLY A 401 -3.52 -9.12 11.39
N VAL A 402 -3.43 -7.79 11.23
CA VAL A 402 -4.60 -6.91 11.07
C VAL A 402 -5.44 -7.34 9.86
N VAL A 403 -4.81 -7.40 8.68
CA VAL A 403 -5.45 -7.78 7.42
C VAL A 403 -6.09 -9.17 7.51
N ALA A 404 -5.41 -10.15 8.10
CA ALA A 404 -5.92 -11.51 8.24
C ALA A 404 -7.16 -11.59 9.16
N ARG A 405 -7.26 -10.75 10.20
CA ARG A 405 -8.49 -10.61 11.01
C ARG A 405 -9.64 -10.09 10.16
N THR A 406 -9.43 -8.97 9.45
CA THR A 406 -10.46 -8.33 8.60
C THR A 406 -10.94 -9.29 7.49
N VAL A 407 -10.02 -9.94 6.78
CA VAL A 407 -10.35 -10.93 5.74
C VAL A 407 -11.13 -12.09 6.33
N LYS A 408 -10.73 -12.63 7.49
CA LYS A 408 -11.46 -13.72 8.16
C LYS A 408 -12.86 -13.30 8.61
N ALA A 409 -13.02 -12.08 9.14
CA ALA A 409 -14.30 -11.53 9.58
C ALA A 409 -15.29 -11.39 8.40
N VAL A 410 -14.83 -10.80 7.29
CA VAL A 410 -15.63 -10.62 6.07
C VAL A 410 -15.96 -11.98 5.42
N ARG A 411 -14.96 -12.85 5.21
CA ARG A 411 -15.17 -14.18 4.59
C ARG A 411 -16.03 -15.10 5.45
N GLY A 412 -15.95 -15.01 6.78
CA GLY A 412 -16.81 -15.77 7.69
C GLY A 412 -18.30 -15.40 7.59
N ARG A 413 -18.62 -14.18 7.12
CA ARG A 413 -20.00 -13.73 6.85
C ARG A 413 -20.50 -14.10 5.46
N LEU A 414 -19.58 -14.25 4.49
CA LEU A 414 -19.85 -14.68 3.11
C LEU A 414 -19.97 -16.21 2.94
N GLN A 415 -19.49 -17.00 3.90
CA GLN A 415 -19.75 -18.44 3.93
C GLN A 415 -21.24 -18.72 4.13
N ALA A 416 -21.72 -19.80 3.51
CA ALA A 416 -23.14 -20.12 3.47
C ALA A 416 -23.74 -20.20 4.89
N PRO A 417 -24.86 -19.49 5.18
CA PRO A 417 -25.48 -19.54 6.49
C PRO A 417 -25.91 -20.96 6.86
N SER A 418 -25.84 -21.31 8.14
CA SER A 418 -26.41 -22.55 8.64
C SER A 418 -27.92 -22.59 8.35
N ALA A 419 -28.52 -23.77 8.28
CA ALA A 419 -29.94 -23.92 7.98
C ALA A 419 -30.85 -23.09 8.92
N ALA A 420 -30.44 -22.89 10.18
CA ALA A 420 -31.11 -22.00 11.12
C ALA A 420 -30.98 -20.52 10.72
N VAL A 421 -29.77 -20.03 10.43
CA VAL A 421 -29.56 -18.63 10.01
C VAL A 421 -30.22 -18.33 8.66
N LEU A 422 -30.28 -19.32 7.75
CA LEU A 422 -31.05 -19.20 6.50
C LEU A 422 -32.55 -19.15 6.76
N TYR A 423 -33.07 -20.00 7.67
CA TYR A 423 -34.48 -19.98 8.08
C TYR A 423 -34.85 -18.64 8.72
N ASP A 424 -34.07 -18.16 9.69
CA ASP A 424 -34.29 -16.88 10.36
C ASP A 424 -34.25 -15.71 9.36
N ALA A 425 -33.31 -15.73 8.40
CA ALA A 425 -33.22 -14.73 7.34
C ALA A 425 -34.45 -14.77 6.39
N ILE A 426 -34.97 -15.95 6.04
CA ILE A 426 -36.19 -16.12 5.25
C ILE A 426 -37.41 -15.60 6.03
N MET A 427 -37.50 -15.89 7.32
CA MET A 427 -38.59 -15.43 8.19
C MET A 427 -38.53 -13.91 8.46
N ALA A 428 -37.36 -13.28 8.32
CA ALA A 428 -37.15 -11.84 8.45
C ALA A 428 -37.25 -11.05 7.12
N VAL A 429 -37.59 -11.70 6.00
CA VAL A 429 -37.79 -10.98 4.71
C VAL A 429 -38.97 -10.01 4.85
N GLY A 430 -38.67 -8.72 4.83
CA GLY A 430 -39.65 -7.63 4.98
C GLY A 430 -39.62 -6.93 6.34
N THR A 431 -38.79 -7.36 7.29
CA THR A 431 -38.53 -6.60 8.53
C THR A 431 -37.23 -5.81 8.43
N ASP A 432 -37.32 -4.48 8.49
CA ASP A 432 -36.18 -3.58 8.37
C ASP A 432 -35.44 -3.41 9.72
N ASN A 433 -34.18 -3.84 9.78
CA ASN A 433 -33.35 -3.83 10.99
C ASN A 433 -32.33 -2.68 10.93
N SER A 434 -32.72 -1.51 11.43
CA SER A 434 -31.96 -0.25 11.35
C SER A 434 -30.79 -0.15 12.34
N TYR A 435 -29.74 -0.92 12.06
CA TYR A 435 -28.41 -0.71 12.65
C TYR A 435 -27.81 0.65 12.21
N SER A 436 -26.93 1.22 13.03
CA SER A 436 -26.36 2.57 12.84
C SER A 436 -25.27 2.59 11.78
N THR A 437 -25.66 2.60 10.51
CA THR A 437 -24.74 2.62 9.37
C THR A 437 -23.69 3.75 9.49
N LEU A 438 -22.48 3.49 8.96
CA LEU A 438 -21.58 4.60 8.65
C LEU A 438 -22.28 5.46 7.59
N PRO A 439 -22.32 6.80 7.72
CA PRO A 439 -22.77 7.63 6.63
C PRO A 439 -21.87 7.39 5.41
N CYS A 440 -22.44 7.48 4.21
CA CYS A 440 -21.63 7.56 3.00
C CYS A 440 -20.65 8.73 3.15
N ALA A 441 -19.36 8.47 2.95
CA ALA A 441 -18.32 9.49 3.04
C ALA A 441 -18.70 10.66 2.11
N ALA A 442 -18.80 11.89 2.63
CA ALA A 442 -19.48 12.98 1.95
C ALA A 442 -18.97 13.15 0.52
N ASN A 443 -19.89 13.24 -0.45
CA ASN A 443 -19.60 13.01 -1.87
C ASN A 443 -18.69 14.10 -2.48
N THR A 444 -17.39 13.91 -2.25
CA THR A 444 -16.30 14.61 -2.90
C THR A 444 -16.29 14.20 -4.38
N PRO A 445 -16.31 15.15 -5.32
CA PRO A 445 -16.47 14.90 -6.77
C PRO A 445 -15.65 13.76 -7.38
#